data_AF-A0A834R6G4-F1
#
_entry.id   AF-A0A834R6G4-F1
#
_cell.length_a   1.000
_cell.length_b   1.000
_cell.length_c   1.000
_cell.angle_alpha   90.00
_cell.angle_beta   90.00
_cell.angle_gamma   90.00
#
_symmetry.space_group_name_H-M   'P 1'
#
loop_
_entity.id
_entity.type
_entity.pdbx_description
1 polymer ?
#
loop_
_entity_poly.entity_id
_entity_poly.type
_entity_poly.pdbx_seq_one_letter_code
_entity_poly.pdbx_strand_id
1 'polypeptide(L)'
;MNLQTIIILLTILISLMFLFDSIECARLFRKCSSPHGKILSISVSNCSETDPFCPFVRGENVTLNLTFIPNVKSNSVKVKIIGEIAKIPLPFAVSPNEACDNYGVKCPLVPEKRNNFLLELPIRKIYPPVSVIVVINLIDETETNVACIRFKAKILKSRKDSAQDNEEVSEQQQPKPHQQQKQDNKKKKIDPEFELE
;
A
#
# COMPACT_ATOMS: atom_id res chain seq x y z
N MET A 1 -32.15 -55.49 3.72
CA MET A 1 -32.07 -54.04 4.04
C MET A 1 -33.38 -53.40 3.59
N ASN A 2 -34.13 -52.76 4.49
CA ASN A 2 -35.49 -52.27 4.19
C ASN A 2 -35.41 -50.93 3.43
N LEU A 3 -36.35 -50.67 2.51
CA LEU A 3 -36.42 -49.45 1.70
C LEU A 3 -36.43 -48.18 2.58
N GLN A 4 -37.12 -48.26 3.72
CA GLN A 4 -37.14 -47.20 4.74
C GLN A 4 -35.73 -46.90 5.29
N THR A 5 -34.93 -47.94 5.54
CA THR A 5 -33.56 -47.80 6.04
C THR A 5 -32.64 -47.15 5.01
N ILE A 6 -32.86 -47.42 3.72
CA ILE A 6 -32.09 -46.82 2.62
C ILE A 6 -32.42 -45.32 2.51
N ILE A 7 -33.71 -44.96 2.59
CA ILE A 7 -34.14 -43.55 2.52
C ILE A 7 -33.53 -42.74 3.68
N ILE A 8 -33.53 -43.29 4.90
CA ILE A 8 -32.94 -42.63 6.08
C ILE A 8 -31.43 -42.43 5.92
N LEU A 9 -30.72 -43.42 5.37
CA LEU A 9 -29.28 -43.29 5.13
C LEU A 9 -28.97 -42.22 4.06
N LEU A 10 -29.80 -42.12 3.02
CA LEU A 10 -29.64 -41.12 1.97
C LEU A 10 -29.93 -39.70 2.48
N THR A 11 -30.95 -39.50 3.33
CA THR A 11 -31.23 -38.18 3.90
C THR A 11 -30.14 -37.70 4.85
N ILE A 12 -29.55 -38.60 5.63
CA ILE A 12 -28.40 -38.31 6.51
C ILE A 12 -27.15 -37.95 5.68
N LEU A 13 -26.88 -38.70 4.60
CA LEU A 13 -25.76 -38.40 3.70
C LEU A 13 -25.90 -37.04 3.01
N ILE A 14 -27.12 -36.71 2.59
CA ILE A 14 -27.42 -35.43 1.93
C ILE A 14 -27.31 -34.27 2.92
N SER A 15 -27.79 -34.41 4.17
CA SER A 15 -27.67 -33.35 5.18
C SER A 15 -26.23 -33.09 5.61
N LEU A 16 -25.38 -34.13 5.69
CA LEU A 16 -23.95 -34.00 5.95
C LEU A 16 -23.23 -33.19 4.86
N MET A 17 -23.65 -33.30 3.60
CA MET A 17 -23.07 -32.53 2.48
C MET A 17 -23.39 -31.02 2.57
N PHE A 18 -24.54 -30.64 3.13
CA PHE A 18 -24.95 -29.24 3.30
C PHE A 18 -24.30 -28.53 4.49
N LEU A 19 -23.60 -29.26 5.37
CA LEU A 19 -22.86 -28.68 6.50
C LEU A 19 -21.42 -28.26 6.14
N PHE A 20 -20.94 -28.63 4.96
CA PHE A 20 -19.69 -28.12 4.41
C PHE A 20 -19.95 -26.80 3.69
N ASP A 21 -20.38 -25.79 4.44
CA ASP A 21 -20.34 -24.42 3.95
C ASP A 21 -18.86 -24.08 3.78
N SER A 22 -18.41 -24.01 2.53
CA SER A 22 -17.01 -23.72 2.23
C SER A 22 -16.74 -22.30 2.71
N ILE A 23 -16.06 -22.16 3.85
CA ILE A 23 -15.59 -20.88 4.35
C ILE A 23 -14.61 -20.34 3.30
N GLU A 24 -15.11 -19.55 2.37
CA GLU A 24 -14.28 -18.73 1.50
C GLU A 24 -13.58 -17.71 2.40
N CYS A 25 -12.35 -18.05 2.81
CA CYS A 25 -11.49 -17.11 3.50
C CYS A 25 -11.39 -15.86 2.63
N ALA A 26 -11.75 -14.71 3.20
CA ALA A 26 -11.67 -13.44 2.50
C ALA A 26 -10.21 -13.19 2.10
N ARG A 27 -9.89 -13.34 0.80
CA ARG A 27 -8.54 -13.09 0.28
C ARG A 27 -8.23 -11.58 0.32
N LEU A 28 -7.02 -11.24 0.73
CA LEU A 28 -6.55 -9.86 0.80
C LEU A 28 -6.53 -9.18 -0.58
N PHE A 29 -6.08 -9.92 -1.61
CA PHE A 29 -6.04 -9.42 -2.98
C PHE A 29 -7.37 -9.69 -3.69
N ARG A 30 -8.05 -8.62 -4.09
CA ARG A 30 -9.28 -8.69 -4.87
C ARG A 30 -9.02 -8.28 -6.31
N LYS A 31 -9.61 -9.04 -7.24
CA LYS A 31 -9.64 -8.67 -8.65
C LYS A 31 -10.80 -7.69 -8.86
N CYS A 32 -10.56 -6.59 -9.56
CA CYS A 32 -11.61 -5.68 -10.01
C CYS A 32 -11.88 -5.87 -11.50
N SER A 33 -12.86 -5.14 -12.05
CA SER A 33 -13.27 -5.30 -13.45
C SER A 33 -12.08 -5.14 -14.40
N SER A 34 -11.82 -6.19 -15.17
CA SER A 34 -10.79 -6.26 -16.20
C SER A 34 -11.34 -6.95 -17.45
N PRO A 35 -12.22 -6.27 -18.23
CA PRO A 35 -12.91 -6.90 -19.35
C PRO A 35 -11.98 -7.49 -20.42
N HIS A 36 -10.77 -6.94 -20.56
CA HIS A 36 -9.82 -7.30 -21.60
C HIS A 36 -8.74 -8.27 -21.13
N GLY A 37 -8.90 -8.91 -19.97
CA GLY A 37 -7.99 -9.95 -19.53
C GLY A 37 -8.44 -10.69 -18.29
N LYS A 38 -7.61 -11.62 -17.84
CA LYS A 38 -7.81 -12.41 -16.63
C LYS A 38 -6.53 -12.51 -15.84
N ILE A 39 -6.63 -12.28 -14.52
CA ILE A 39 -5.50 -12.38 -13.60
C ILE A 39 -5.32 -13.82 -13.15
N LEU A 40 -4.11 -14.34 -13.31
CA LEU A 40 -3.71 -15.67 -12.85
C LEU A 40 -3.17 -15.67 -11.42
N SER A 41 -2.26 -14.75 -11.10
CA SER A 41 -1.61 -14.69 -9.79
C SER A 41 -1.25 -13.27 -9.40
N ILE A 42 -1.26 -13.00 -8.10
CA ILE A 42 -0.87 -11.72 -7.49
C ILE A 42 0.15 -12.05 -6.40
N SER A 43 1.23 -11.28 -6.32
CA SER A 43 2.20 -11.37 -5.23
C SER A 43 2.68 -9.96 -4.88
N VAL A 44 2.79 -9.69 -3.59
CA VAL A 44 3.33 -8.44 -3.06
C VAL A 44 4.40 -8.80 -2.04
N SER A 45 5.58 -8.18 -2.15
CA SER A 45 6.71 -8.44 -1.26
C SER A 45 6.29 -8.25 0.21
N ASN A 46 6.68 -9.20 1.07
CA ASN A 46 6.38 -9.18 2.51
C ASN A 46 4.88 -9.13 2.84
N CYS A 47 4.02 -9.72 1.99
CA CYS A 47 2.57 -9.75 2.21
C CYS A 47 1.96 -11.08 1.72
N SER A 48 1.26 -11.78 2.61
CA SER A 48 0.52 -13.01 2.34
C SER A 48 -0.95 -12.72 2.00
N GLU A 49 -1.60 -13.58 1.20
CA GLU A 49 -3.02 -13.45 0.89
C GLU A 49 -3.93 -13.59 2.13
N THR A 50 -3.43 -14.24 3.18
CA THR A 50 -4.11 -14.46 4.46
C THR A 50 -3.93 -13.30 5.43
N ASP A 51 -3.08 -12.33 5.10
CA ASP A 51 -2.83 -11.19 5.98
C ASP A 51 -4.04 -10.24 6.00
N PRO A 52 -4.28 -9.53 7.12
CA PRO A 52 -5.33 -8.52 7.18
C PRO A 52 -5.03 -7.27 6.34
N PHE A 53 -3.76 -7.03 6.01
CA PHE A 53 -3.26 -5.94 5.16
C PHE A 53 -1.78 -6.16 4.80
N CYS A 54 -1.31 -5.57 3.70
CA CYS A 54 0.12 -5.54 3.38
C CYS A 54 0.87 -4.46 4.20
N PRO A 55 1.96 -4.81 4.91
CA PRO A 55 2.78 -3.83 5.63
C PRO A 55 3.70 -3.08 4.66
N PHE A 56 3.47 -1.78 4.50
CA PHE A 56 4.31 -0.91 3.67
C PHE A 56 5.21 -0.09 4.59
N VAL A 57 6.45 -0.54 4.79
CA VAL A 57 7.38 0.12 5.72
C VAL A 57 8.05 1.30 5.03
N ARG A 58 8.03 2.46 5.69
CA ARG A 58 8.74 3.66 5.22
C ARG A 58 10.23 3.41 5.02
N GLY A 59 10.78 3.95 3.94
CA GLY A 59 12.18 3.80 3.56
C GLY A 59 12.50 2.46 2.90
N GLU A 60 11.53 1.57 2.72
CA GLU A 60 11.69 0.29 2.03
C GLU A 60 10.98 0.31 0.67
N ASN A 61 11.35 -0.63 -0.20
CA ASN A 61 10.69 -0.85 -1.47
C ASN A 61 9.65 -1.96 -1.35
N VAL A 62 8.53 -1.78 -2.04
CA VAL A 62 7.54 -2.83 -2.24
C VAL A 62 7.59 -3.27 -3.70
N THR A 63 7.67 -4.58 -3.91
CA THR A 63 7.60 -5.19 -5.23
C THR A 63 6.26 -5.89 -5.40
N LEU A 64 5.59 -5.63 -6.51
CA LEU A 64 4.34 -6.26 -6.92
C LEU A 64 4.55 -7.05 -8.19
N ASN A 65 4.18 -8.33 -8.18
CA ASN A 65 4.20 -9.21 -9.34
C ASN A 65 2.78 -9.68 -9.67
N LEU A 66 2.39 -9.49 -10.91
CA LEU A 66 1.07 -9.80 -11.43
C LEU A 66 1.21 -10.63 -12.72
N THR A 67 0.68 -11.84 -12.71
CA THR A 67 0.56 -12.65 -13.93
C THR A 67 -0.85 -12.51 -14.47
N PHE A 68 -1.00 -12.17 -15.75
CA PHE A 68 -2.30 -12.05 -16.41
C PHE A 68 -2.25 -12.63 -17.83
N ILE A 69 -3.44 -12.89 -18.37
CA ILE A 69 -3.65 -13.26 -19.77
C ILE A 69 -4.59 -12.21 -20.37
N PRO A 70 -4.19 -11.46 -21.40
CA PRO A 70 -5.07 -10.56 -22.11
C PRO A 70 -5.96 -11.34 -23.08
N ASN A 71 -7.13 -10.79 -23.37
CA ASN A 71 -8.09 -11.36 -24.33
C ASN A 71 -8.11 -10.55 -25.64
N VAL A 72 -7.34 -9.47 -25.70
CA VAL A 72 -7.23 -8.52 -26.80
C VAL A 72 -5.78 -8.35 -27.24
N LYS A 73 -5.58 -7.83 -28.46
CA LYS A 73 -4.29 -7.31 -28.91
C LYS A 73 -4.19 -5.85 -28.52
N SER A 74 -3.04 -5.41 -28.01
CA SER A 74 -2.75 -4.00 -27.71
C SER A 74 -1.26 -3.71 -27.85
N ASN A 75 -0.89 -2.57 -28.40
CA ASN A 75 0.52 -2.15 -28.50
C ASN A 75 0.98 -1.30 -27.32
N SER A 76 0.04 -0.82 -26.50
CA SER A 76 0.30 0.02 -25.32
C SER A 76 -0.48 -0.51 -24.11
N VAL A 77 0.11 -0.40 -22.92
CA VAL A 77 -0.53 -0.73 -21.65
C VAL A 77 -0.13 0.32 -20.62
N LYS A 78 -1.05 1.17 -20.18
CA LYS A 78 -0.80 2.19 -19.16
C LYS A 78 -1.02 1.64 -17.75
N VAL A 79 -0.15 2.03 -16.83
CA VAL A 79 -0.28 1.78 -15.39
C VAL A 79 -0.99 2.97 -14.74
N LYS A 80 -2.09 2.70 -14.03
CA LYS A 80 -2.78 3.69 -13.18
C LYS A 80 -2.93 3.18 -11.76
N ILE A 81 -2.36 3.92 -10.82
CA ILE A 81 -2.38 3.60 -9.39
C ILE A 81 -3.22 4.63 -8.64
N ILE A 82 -4.11 4.14 -7.79
CA ILE A 82 -4.94 4.96 -6.91
C ILE A 82 -4.78 4.43 -5.49
N GLY A 83 -4.46 5.31 -4.55
CA GLY A 83 -4.53 5.04 -3.12
C GLY A 83 -5.77 5.70 -2.52
N GLU A 84 -6.68 4.92 -1.95
CA GLU A 84 -7.82 5.46 -1.23
C GLU A 84 -7.51 5.57 0.26
N ILE A 85 -7.45 6.80 0.76
CA ILE A 85 -7.22 7.12 2.17
C ILE A 85 -8.47 7.77 2.71
N ALA A 86 -9.05 7.23 3.79
CA ALA A 86 -10.31 7.72 4.35
C ALA A 86 -11.43 7.89 3.29
N LYS A 87 -11.52 6.94 2.33
CA LYS A 87 -12.46 6.95 1.18
C LYS A 87 -12.20 8.03 0.12
N ILE A 88 -11.13 8.80 0.24
CA ILE A 88 -10.72 9.79 -0.76
C ILE A 88 -9.73 9.11 -1.73
N PRO A 89 -10.06 8.99 -3.03
CA PRO A 89 -9.15 8.43 -4.02
C PRO A 89 -8.05 9.44 -4.37
N LEU A 90 -6.80 9.06 -4.17
CA LEU A 90 -5.64 9.87 -4.52
C LEU A 90 -4.82 9.17 -5.61
N PRO A 91 -4.63 9.78 -6.79
CA PRO A 91 -3.82 9.19 -7.84
C PRO A 91 -2.34 9.17 -7.42
N PHE A 92 -1.65 8.07 -7.71
CA PHE A 92 -0.21 7.94 -7.53
C PHE A 92 0.45 7.89 -8.91
N ALA A 93 1.25 8.89 -9.22
CA ALA A 93 1.96 8.97 -10.50
C ALA A 93 3.16 8.02 -10.49
N VAL A 94 3.20 7.13 -11.48
CA VAL A 94 4.37 6.31 -11.82
C VAL A 94 4.98 6.86 -13.10
N SER A 95 6.31 6.84 -13.18
CA SER A 95 7.06 7.28 -14.36
C SER A 95 8.15 6.24 -14.67
N PRO A 96 8.16 5.68 -15.89
CA PRO A 96 7.15 5.84 -16.94
C PRO A 96 5.78 5.28 -16.52
N ASN A 97 4.68 5.74 -17.12
CA ASN A 97 3.36 5.13 -16.90
C ASN A 97 3.01 4.11 -17.99
N GLU A 98 3.81 4.02 -19.06
CA GLU A 98 3.72 2.95 -20.06
C GLU A 98 4.34 1.68 -19.48
N ALA A 99 3.62 0.57 -19.56
CA ALA A 99 4.07 -0.74 -19.14
C ALA A 99 4.66 -1.54 -20.28
N CYS A 100 4.32 -1.29 -21.53
CA CYS A 100 5.08 -1.90 -22.63
C CYS A 100 6.55 -1.49 -22.54
N ASP A 101 7.44 -2.47 -22.71
CA ASP A 101 8.91 -2.33 -22.60
C ASP A 101 9.42 -1.88 -21.21
N ASN A 102 8.50 -1.73 -20.25
CA ASN A 102 8.75 -1.40 -18.87
C ASN A 102 8.11 -2.48 -17.99
N TYR A 103 8.40 -2.52 -16.70
CA TYR A 103 7.67 -3.37 -15.74
C TYR A 103 7.45 -4.85 -16.16
N GLY A 104 8.28 -5.42 -17.04
CA GLY A 104 8.18 -6.80 -17.53
C GLY A 104 7.05 -7.13 -18.53
N VAL A 105 6.21 -6.17 -18.94
CA VAL A 105 5.09 -6.45 -19.87
C VAL A 105 5.60 -6.49 -21.31
N LYS A 106 5.30 -7.58 -22.02
CA LYS A 106 5.74 -7.79 -23.40
C LYS A 106 4.65 -7.34 -24.37
N CYS A 107 4.99 -6.37 -25.21
CA CYS A 107 4.09 -5.84 -26.22
C CYS A 107 4.55 -6.20 -27.65
N PRO A 108 3.62 -6.28 -28.62
CA PRO A 108 2.17 -6.17 -28.43
C PRO A 108 1.61 -7.30 -27.58
N LEU A 109 0.64 -6.98 -26.73
CA LEU A 109 -0.17 -7.99 -26.04
C LEU A 109 -0.78 -8.91 -27.10
N VAL A 110 -0.73 -10.21 -26.85
CA VAL A 110 -1.31 -11.23 -27.73
C VAL A 110 -2.40 -11.95 -26.95
N PRO A 111 -3.63 -12.06 -27.49
CA PRO A 111 -4.72 -12.78 -26.85
C PRO A 111 -4.32 -14.18 -26.39
N GLU A 112 -4.80 -14.58 -25.23
CA GLU A 112 -4.57 -15.87 -24.58
C GLU A 112 -3.09 -16.19 -24.26
N LYS A 113 -2.14 -15.28 -24.49
CA LYS A 113 -0.73 -15.45 -24.10
C LYS A 113 -0.46 -14.83 -22.74
N ARG A 114 0.13 -15.63 -21.85
CA ARG A 114 0.56 -15.19 -20.52
C ARG A 114 1.54 -14.01 -20.61
N ASN A 115 1.28 -12.99 -19.80
CA ASN A 115 2.14 -11.84 -19.56
C ASN A 115 2.39 -11.64 -18.06
N ASN A 116 3.46 -10.93 -17.74
CA ASN A 116 3.84 -10.61 -16.37
C ASN A 116 3.98 -9.09 -16.24
N PHE A 117 3.58 -8.56 -15.10
CA PHE A 117 3.79 -7.18 -14.70
C PHE A 117 4.52 -7.15 -13.36
N LEU A 118 5.64 -6.44 -13.30
CA LEU A 118 6.51 -6.31 -12.15
C LEU A 118 6.73 -4.83 -11.86
N LEU A 119 6.22 -4.38 -10.73
CA LEU A 119 6.32 -2.99 -10.29
C LEU A 119 7.05 -2.92 -8.96
N GLU A 120 8.12 -2.15 -8.90
CA GLU A 120 8.82 -1.81 -7.65
C GLU A 120 8.56 -0.34 -7.30
N LEU A 121 8.09 -0.07 -6.09
CA LEU A 121 7.78 1.27 -5.59
C LEU A 121 8.49 1.56 -4.26
N PRO A 122 9.18 2.70 -4.14
CA PRO A 122 9.71 3.14 -2.85
C PRO A 122 8.59 3.72 -1.97
N ILE A 123 8.45 3.20 -0.75
CA ILE A 123 7.57 3.78 0.27
C ILE A 123 8.34 4.91 0.96
N ARG A 124 8.18 6.15 0.49
CA ARG A 124 8.98 7.28 0.97
C ARG A 124 8.75 7.55 2.46
N LYS A 125 9.81 7.96 3.16
CA LYS A 125 9.78 8.30 4.60
C LYS A 125 8.76 9.38 4.95
N ILE A 126 8.50 10.31 4.02
CA ILE A 126 7.53 11.41 4.20
C ILE A 126 6.07 10.94 4.21
N TYR A 127 5.76 9.74 3.72
CA TYR A 127 4.37 9.28 3.64
C TYR A 127 3.79 9.03 5.03
N PRO A 128 2.62 9.59 5.39
CA PRO A 128 2.03 9.44 6.73
C PRO A 128 1.75 7.97 7.07
N PRO A 129 1.76 7.58 8.37
CA PRO A 129 1.45 6.22 8.75
C PRO A 129 -0.07 6.07 8.75
N VAL A 130 -0.61 5.39 7.73
CA VAL A 130 -2.06 5.35 7.48
C VAL A 130 -2.47 4.05 6.80
N SER A 131 -3.74 3.69 6.92
CA SER A 131 -4.32 2.60 6.11
C SER A 131 -4.73 3.14 4.74
N VAL A 132 -4.41 2.39 3.69
CA VAL A 132 -4.72 2.75 2.31
C VAL A 132 -5.30 1.54 1.59
N ILE A 133 -6.32 1.75 0.76
CA ILE A 133 -6.74 0.75 -0.22
C ILE A 133 -6.02 1.07 -1.52
N VAL A 134 -5.17 0.15 -1.97
CA VAL A 134 -4.42 0.28 -3.21
C VAL A 134 -5.23 -0.31 -4.35
N VAL A 135 -5.37 0.44 -5.43
CA VAL A 135 -5.97 -0.01 -6.69
C VAL A 135 -4.94 0.18 -7.80
N ILE A 136 -4.64 -0.88 -8.54
CA ILE A 136 -3.74 -0.83 -9.70
C ILE A 136 -4.51 -1.33 -10.91
N ASN A 137 -4.50 -0.53 -11.97
CA ASN A 137 -5.08 -0.84 -13.26
C ASN A 137 -3.96 -0.91 -14.30
N LEU A 138 -3.98 -1.97 -15.10
CA LEU A 138 -3.30 -2.04 -16.38
C LEU A 138 -4.34 -1.81 -17.47
N ILE A 139 -4.18 -0.74 -18.23
CA ILE A 139 -5.19 -0.21 -19.15
C ILE A 139 -4.61 -0.27 -20.56
N ASP A 140 -5.32 -0.86 -21.52
CA ASP A 140 -4.86 -0.91 -22.91
C ASP A 140 -5.12 0.40 -23.68
N GLU A 141 -4.78 0.39 -24.97
CA GLU A 141 -4.97 1.53 -25.89
C GLU A 141 -6.44 1.93 -26.10
N THR A 142 -7.40 1.08 -25.71
CA THR A 142 -8.85 1.37 -25.75
C THR A 142 -9.37 1.95 -24.43
N GLU A 143 -8.46 2.31 -23.50
CA GLU A 143 -8.79 2.79 -22.16
C GLU A 143 -9.59 1.76 -21.32
N THR A 144 -9.38 0.46 -21.61
CA THR A 144 -10.04 -0.64 -20.90
C THR A 144 -9.04 -1.48 -20.11
N ASN A 145 -9.45 -1.91 -18.91
CA ASN A 145 -8.61 -2.72 -18.04
C ASN A 145 -8.32 -4.10 -18.62
N VAL A 146 -7.04 -4.40 -18.87
CA VAL A 146 -6.54 -5.77 -19.12
C VAL A 146 -6.26 -6.51 -17.81
N ALA A 147 -5.95 -5.78 -16.73
CA ALA A 147 -5.85 -6.31 -15.38
C ALA A 147 -6.20 -5.23 -14.34
N CYS A 148 -6.86 -5.63 -13.26
CA CYS A 148 -7.23 -4.72 -12.18
C CYS A 148 -7.15 -5.44 -10.83
N ILE A 149 -6.38 -4.90 -9.89
CA ILE A 149 -6.23 -5.43 -8.54
C ILE A 149 -6.52 -4.37 -7.48
N ARG A 150 -7.11 -4.80 -6.37
CA ARG A 150 -7.46 -3.97 -5.22
C ARG A 150 -7.11 -4.71 -3.93
N PHE A 151 -6.38 -4.07 -3.02
CA PHE A 151 -6.01 -4.68 -1.74
C PHE A 151 -5.75 -3.64 -0.65
N LYS A 152 -5.81 -4.07 0.60
CA LYS A 152 -5.56 -3.21 1.76
C LYS A 152 -4.06 -3.23 2.11
N ALA A 153 -3.49 -2.05 2.31
CA ALA A 153 -2.15 -1.89 2.84
C ALA A 153 -2.16 -0.92 4.03
N LYS A 154 -1.10 -0.97 4.84
CA LYS A 154 -0.88 -0.02 5.93
C LYS A 154 0.55 0.50 5.87
N ILE A 155 0.70 1.81 5.80
CA ILE A 155 2.00 2.47 5.85
C ILE A 155 2.47 2.50 7.31
N LEU A 156 3.64 1.93 7.56
CA LEU A 156 4.24 1.79 8.89
C LEU A 156 5.51 2.63 9.00
N LYS A 157 5.80 3.14 10.20
CA LYS A 157 7.09 3.79 10.49
C LYS A 157 8.24 2.79 10.35
N SER A 158 9.41 3.24 9.90
CA SER A 158 10.61 2.42 9.97
C SER A 158 11.06 2.26 11.43
N ARG A 159 11.70 1.14 11.77
CA ARG A 159 12.29 0.94 13.11
C ARG A 159 13.26 2.04 13.50
N LYS A 160 13.97 2.63 12.52
CA LYS A 160 14.90 3.76 12.75
C LYS A 160 14.16 5.06 13.09
N ASP A 161 13.03 5.33 12.43
CA ASP A 161 12.23 6.54 12.66
C ASP A 161 11.56 6.49 14.05
N SER A 162 11.10 5.31 14.48
CA SER A 162 10.47 5.12 15.80
C SER A 162 11.43 5.31 16.98
N ALA A 163 12.74 5.09 16.79
CA ALA A 163 13.73 5.34 17.83
C ALA A 163 13.99 6.84 18.02
N GLN A 164 13.90 7.60 16.94
CA GLN A 164 14.16 9.05 16.92
C GLN A 164 12.96 9.86 17.47
N ASP A 165 11.73 9.41 17.20
CA ASP A 165 10.53 10.00 17.82
C ASP A 165 10.56 9.91 19.36
N ASN A 166 11.21 8.90 19.94
CA ASN A 166 11.34 8.74 21.40
C ASN A 166 12.39 9.68 22.01
N GLU A 167 13.35 10.15 21.21
CA GLU A 167 14.41 11.06 21.66
C GLU A 167 13.93 12.52 21.62
N GLU A 168 13.14 12.89 20.60
CA GLU A 168 12.56 14.25 20.44
C GLU A 168 11.40 14.54 21.43
N VAL A 169 10.77 13.50 21.99
CA VAL A 169 9.78 13.64 23.08
C VAL A 169 10.43 14.00 24.42
N SER A 170 11.75 13.81 24.58
CA SER A 170 12.43 14.06 25.86
C SER A 170 12.82 15.52 26.11
N GLU A 171 12.81 16.39 25.08
CA GLU A 171 13.26 17.79 25.22
C GLU A 171 12.10 18.81 25.38
N GLN A 172 10.85 18.39 25.24
CA GLN A 172 9.67 19.28 25.38
C GLN A 172 9.02 19.26 26.77
N GLN A 173 9.55 18.49 27.72
CA GLN A 173 9.01 18.39 29.08
C GLN A 173 9.97 18.96 30.16
N GLN A 174 10.67 20.06 29.88
CA GLN A 174 11.34 20.83 30.92
C GLN A 174 10.61 22.18 31.12
N PRO A 175 9.98 22.44 32.28
CA PRO A 175 9.40 23.75 32.55
C PRO A 175 10.52 24.78 32.61
N LYS A 176 10.50 25.78 31.73
CA LYS A 176 11.38 26.96 31.78
C LYS A 176 11.21 27.66 33.13
N PRO A 177 12.26 27.78 33.97
CA PRO A 177 12.31 28.81 34.98
C PRO A 177 13.08 30.03 34.44
N HIS A 178 12.78 31.19 35.04
CA HIS A 178 13.45 32.49 34.96
C HIS A 178 12.75 33.56 34.10
N GLN A 179 12.53 34.79 34.58
CA GLN A 179 12.94 35.42 35.85
C GLN A 179 12.10 36.71 36.03
N GLN A 180 11.55 36.91 37.23
CA GLN A 180 10.98 38.19 37.65
C GLN A 180 12.10 39.11 38.16
N GLN A 181 11.95 40.39 37.82
CA GLN A 181 12.79 41.56 38.12
C GLN A 181 13.47 41.58 39.50
N LYS A 182 14.71 42.10 39.53
CA LYS A 182 15.17 43.01 40.59
C LYS A 182 15.89 44.20 39.98
N GLN A 183 15.28 45.37 40.16
CA GLN A 183 15.96 46.65 40.16
C GLN A 183 16.85 46.72 41.40
N ASP A 184 18.08 47.19 41.25
CA ASP A 184 18.77 47.92 42.31
C ASP A 184 19.68 48.99 41.69
N ASN A 185 19.60 50.16 42.28
CA ASN A 185 20.07 51.45 41.80
C ASN A 185 21.28 51.88 42.63
N LYS A 186 22.48 52.07 42.05
CA LYS A 186 23.54 52.86 42.72
C LYS A 186 24.70 53.33 41.80
N LYS A 187 24.52 54.56 41.30
CA LYS A 187 25.42 55.74 41.38
C LYS A 187 26.96 55.59 41.24
N LYS A 188 27.49 56.41 40.31
CA LYS A 188 28.73 57.24 40.38
C LYS A 188 30.07 56.56 39.99
N LYS A 189 30.77 57.08 38.96
CA LYS A 189 31.83 58.14 39.03
C LYS A 189 32.74 58.05 37.75
N ILE A 190 32.68 59.06 36.87
CA ILE A 190 33.76 60.00 36.44
C ILE A 190 34.87 59.38 35.57
N ASP A 191 35.08 60.02 34.40
CA ASP A 191 36.14 59.80 33.38
C ASP A 191 37.57 59.96 33.95
N PRO A 192 38.63 59.61 33.20
CA PRO A 192 39.13 60.55 32.18
C PRO A 192 39.68 59.88 30.89
N GLU A 193 39.50 60.58 29.78
CA GLU A 193 40.57 61.07 28.90
C GLU A 193 41.72 60.11 28.53
N PHE A 194 41.77 59.70 27.26
CA PHE A 194 43.04 59.62 26.53
C PHE A 194 42.82 59.78 25.03
N GLU A 195 43.35 60.90 24.54
CA GLU A 195 43.55 61.31 23.16
C GLU A 195 44.79 60.57 22.60
N LEU A 196 44.76 60.09 21.34
CA LEU A 196 45.84 60.24 20.35
C LEU A 196 45.50 59.50 19.04
N GLU A 197 45.70 60.26 17.96
CA GLU A 197 45.62 59.99 16.52
C GLU A 197 44.25 60.05 15.83
#